data_AF-A0A418M6M7-F1
#
_entry.id   AF-A0A418M6M7-F1
#
_cell.length_a   1.000
_cell.length_b   1.000
_cell.length_c   1.000
_cell.angle_alpha   90.00
_cell.angle_beta   90.00
_cell.angle_gamma   90.00
#
_symmetry.space_group_name_H-M   'P 1'
#
loop_
_entity.id
_entity.type
_entity.pdbx_description
1 polymer ?
#
loop_
_entity_poly.entity_id
_entity_poly.type
_entity_poly.pdbx_seq_one_letter_code
_entity_poly.pdbx_strand_id
1 'polypeptide(L)'
;MEATIQQRSTTTERVLNTLLLIALVSHSMWLFGNVYEAIVDAPNLTASPAAARQCWLDYHSVTNPIFFHIPNTPVGFLALVLAWWRSRQTLPATARQWLTWATLGSLGAILLTVYVVTQINLRLYFGGPNPDNAEVLNLANEWIVLNLARIAFEVVTVVYLFRTYLTFYSSRINQPHHA
;
A
#
# COMPACT_ATOMS: atom_id res chain seq x y z
N MET A 1 -7.08 44.25 -9.55
CA MET A 1 -7.15 43.49 -10.82
C MET A 1 -7.03 42.01 -10.47
N GLU A 2 -8.03 41.50 -9.75
CA GLU A 2 -8.15 40.11 -9.35
C GLU A 2 -9.21 39.48 -10.25
N ALA A 3 -8.76 38.78 -11.28
CA ALA A 3 -9.62 37.89 -12.05
C ALA A 3 -9.05 36.48 -11.93
N THR A 4 -9.01 35.96 -10.71
CA THR A 4 -8.78 34.53 -10.44
C THR A 4 -10.06 33.78 -10.82
N ILE A 5 -10.33 33.65 -12.12
CA ILE A 5 -11.37 32.74 -12.60
C ILE A 5 -10.78 31.33 -12.58
N GLN A 6 -10.91 30.71 -11.41
CA GLN A 6 -10.60 29.32 -11.18
C GLN A 6 -11.58 28.48 -12.02
N GLN A 7 -11.11 27.93 -13.15
CA GLN A 7 -11.90 27.03 -13.99
C GLN A 7 -12.46 25.90 -13.11
N ARG A 8 -13.79 25.83 -12.96
CA ARG A 8 -14.43 24.78 -12.16
C ARG A 8 -14.16 23.44 -12.85
N SER A 9 -13.27 22.64 -12.25
CA SER A 9 -13.05 21.26 -12.67
C SER A 9 -14.38 20.50 -12.78
N THR A 10 -14.47 19.64 -13.78
CA THR A 10 -15.65 18.77 -13.94
C THR A 10 -15.80 17.86 -12.71
N THR A 11 -17.02 17.38 -12.46
CA THR A 11 -17.27 16.40 -11.38
C THR A 11 -16.37 15.17 -11.53
N THR A 12 -16.15 14.71 -12.76
CA THR A 12 -15.28 13.57 -13.09
C THR A 12 -13.82 13.82 -12.67
N GLU A 13 -13.26 15.00 -12.96
CA GLU A 13 -11.89 15.35 -12.56
C GLU A 13 -11.74 15.46 -11.04
N ARG A 14 -12.75 16.00 -10.33
CA ARG A 14 -12.74 16.07 -8.86
C ARG A 14 -12.74 14.68 -8.25
N VAL A 15 -13.58 13.79 -8.78
CA VAL A 15 -13.65 12.40 -8.33
C VAL A 15 -12.32 11.69 -8.59
N LEU A 16 -11.75 11.81 -9.79
CA LEU A 16 -10.45 11.22 -10.09
C LEU A 16 -9.34 11.75 -9.18
N ASN A 17 -9.28 13.07 -8.97
CA ASN A 17 -8.32 13.68 -8.04
C ASN A 17 -8.42 13.08 -6.64
N THR A 18 -9.65 12.96 -6.13
CA THR A 18 -9.93 12.42 -4.80
C THR A 18 -9.49 10.96 -4.71
N LEU A 19 -9.81 10.15 -5.72
CA LEU A 19 -9.40 8.74 -5.78
C LEU A 19 -7.87 8.58 -5.81
N LEU A 20 -7.18 9.40 -6.62
CA LEU A 20 -5.71 9.38 -6.68
C LEU A 20 -5.08 9.77 -5.35
N LEU A 21 -5.63 10.76 -4.65
CA LEU A 21 -5.15 11.18 -3.33
C LEU A 21 -5.39 10.12 -2.26
N ILE A 22 -6.59 9.54 -2.20
CA ILE A 22 -6.90 8.45 -1.28
C ILE A 22 -5.95 7.28 -1.52
N ALA A 23 -5.80 6.85 -2.78
CA ALA A 23 -4.89 5.77 -3.12
C ALA A 23 -3.43 6.11 -2.74
N LEU A 24 -2.97 7.33 -3.00
CA LEU A 24 -1.59 7.73 -2.70
C LEU A 24 -1.30 7.72 -1.20
N VAL A 25 -2.19 8.28 -0.39
CA VAL A 25 -2.05 8.28 1.07
C VAL A 25 -2.10 6.86 1.60
N SER A 26 -3.10 6.07 1.20
CA SER A 26 -3.26 4.69 1.67
C SER A 26 -2.08 3.80 1.31
N HIS A 27 -1.59 3.83 0.07
CA HIS A 27 -0.41 3.05 -0.34
C HIS A 27 0.88 3.55 0.30
N SER A 28 1.01 4.86 0.56
CA SER A 28 2.17 5.40 1.28
C SER A 28 2.19 4.94 2.74
N MET A 29 1.03 4.95 3.41
CA MET A 29 0.88 4.40 4.76
C MET A 29 1.20 2.89 4.79
N TRP A 30 0.74 2.16 3.77
CA TRP A 30 0.99 0.72 3.70
C TRP A 30 2.47 0.40 3.45
N LEU A 31 3.12 1.10 2.49
CA LEU A 31 4.55 1.00 2.25
C LEU A 31 5.34 1.27 3.53
N PHE A 32 5.02 2.35 4.24
CA PHE A 32 5.69 2.71 5.49
C PHE A 32 5.55 1.60 6.54
N GLY A 33 4.34 1.05 6.72
CA GLY A 33 4.11 -0.05 7.64
C GLY A 33 4.99 -1.27 7.34
N ASN A 34 5.03 -1.73 6.08
CA ASN A 34 5.87 -2.89 5.72
C ASN A 34 7.37 -2.60 5.91
N VAL A 35 7.83 -1.38 5.61
CA VAL A 35 9.23 -0.97 5.82
C VAL A 35 9.57 -0.92 7.31
N TYR A 36 8.68 -0.38 8.14
CA TYR A 36 8.84 -0.38 9.59
C TYR A 36 8.99 -1.80 10.12
N GLU A 37 8.08 -2.71 9.78
CA GLU A 37 8.14 -4.10 10.23
C GLU A 37 9.43 -4.80 9.75
N ALA A 38 9.90 -4.51 8.54
CA ALA A 38 11.16 -5.07 8.01
C ALA A 38 12.41 -4.62 8.76
N ILE A 39 12.42 -3.38 9.26
CA ILE A 39 13.59 -2.78 9.91
C ILE A 39 13.55 -2.99 11.43
N VAL A 40 12.37 -2.95 12.03
CA VAL A 40 12.20 -2.96 13.48
C VAL A 40 11.80 -4.35 13.99
N ASP A 41 10.81 -5.01 13.38
CA ASP A 41 10.24 -6.24 13.94
C ASP A 41 11.02 -7.49 13.48
N ALA A 42 11.35 -7.57 12.19
CA ALA A 42 12.05 -8.71 11.60
C ALA A 42 13.39 -9.06 12.29
N PRO A 43 14.29 -8.10 12.61
CA PRO A 43 15.53 -8.44 13.31
C PRO A 43 15.30 -9.05 14.70
N ASN A 44 14.26 -8.60 15.42
CA ASN A 44 13.93 -9.12 16.74
C ASN A 44 13.44 -10.57 16.69
N LEU A 45 12.66 -10.93 15.65
CA LEU A 45 12.17 -12.29 15.42
C LEU A 45 13.28 -13.28 15.05
N THR A 46 14.35 -12.83 14.42
CA THR A 46 15.47 -13.70 14.04
C THR A 46 16.49 -13.90 15.17
N ALA A 47 16.68 -12.89 16.03
CA ALA A 47 17.61 -12.96 17.17
C ALA A 47 17.13 -13.87 18.30
N SER A 48 15.83 -13.86 18.62
CA SER A 48 15.25 -14.67 19.70
C SER A 48 13.81 -15.13 19.39
N PRO A 49 13.63 -16.08 18.46
CA PRO A 49 12.33 -16.36 17.84
C PRO A 49 11.18 -16.64 18.82
N ALA A 50 11.33 -17.59 19.75
CA ALA A 50 10.26 -17.90 20.71
C ALA A 50 9.99 -16.76 21.69
N ALA A 51 11.04 -16.09 22.20
CA ALA A 51 10.88 -15.00 23.15
C ALA A 51 10.23 -13.77 22.50
N ALA A 52 10.67 -13.40 21.30
CA ALA A 52 10.10 -12.30 20.52
C ALA A 52 8.62 -12.58 20.18
N ARG A 53 8.29 -13.81 19.77
CA ARG A 53 6.90 -14.22 19.53
C ARG A 53 6.04 -14.12 20.78
N GLN A 54 6.52 -14.60 21.92
CA GLN A 54 5.76 -14.52 23.17
C GLN A 54 5.54 -13.07 23.59
N CYS A 55 6.59 -12.24 23.51
CA CYS A 55 6.48 -10.80 23.77
C CYS A 55 5.45 -10.13 22.84
N TRP A 56 5.44 -10.48 21.55
CA TRP A 56 4.46 -9.98 20.59
C TRP A 56 3.03 -10.34 20.98
N LEU A 57 2.79 -11.60 21.37
CA LEU A 57 1.48 -12.09 21.82
C LEU A 57 1.01 -11.36 23.08
N ASP A 58 1.91 -11.18 24.04
CA ASP A 58 1.60 -10.53 25.32
C ASP A 58 1.29 -9.04 25.11
N TYR A 59 2.10 -8.35 24.31
CA TYR A 59 1.93 -6.92 24.00
C TYR A 59 0.65 -6.64 23.19
N HIS A 60 0.31 -7.51 22.24
CA HIS A 60 -0.87 -7.36 21.38
C HIS A 60 -2.10 -8.13 21.87
N SER A 61 -2.10 -8.54 23.14
CA SER A 61 -3.21 -9.28 23.76
C SER A 61 -4.52 -8.49 23.82
N VAL A 62 -4.45 -7.15 23.86
CA VAL A 62 -5.62 -6.25 23.90
C VAL A 62 -5.96 -5.69 22.51
N THR A 63 -4.95 -5.24 21.76
CA THR A 63 -5.12 -4.65 20.43
C THR A 63 -4.15 -5.26 19.43
N ASN A 64 -4.63 -5.56 18.23
CA ASN A 64 -3.82 -6.22 17.21
C ASN A 64 -3.44 -5.25 16.06
N PRO A 65 -2.20 -5.26 15.54
CA PRO A 65 -1.77 -4.40 14.45
C PRO A 65 -2.58 -4.60 13.16
N ILE A 66 -3.26 -5.75 13.02
CA ILE A 66 -4.15 -6.01 11.89
C ILE A 66 -5.22 -4.92 11.71
N PHE A 67 -5.65 -4.26 12.78
CA PHE A 67 -6.63 -3.16 12.72
C PHE A 67 -6.07 -1.88 12.10
N PHE A 68 -4.75 -1.70 12.10
CA PHE A 68 -4.09 -0.63 11.35
C PHE A 68 -4.10 -0.93 9.84
N HIS A 69 -3.88 -2.19 9.45
CA HIS A 69 -3.71 -2.58 8.04
C HIS A 69 -5.04 -2.85 7.30
N ILE A 70 -5.98 -3.59 7.92
CA ILE A 70 -7.20 -4.07 7.25
C ILE A 70 -8.10 -2.96 6.70
N PRO A 71 -8.34 -1.83 7.39
CA PRO A 71 -9.19 -0.79 6.83
C PRO A 71 -8.51 -0.04 5.69
N ASN A 72 -7.21 0.20 5.80
CA ASN A 72 -6.49 1.09 4.88
C ASN A 72 -6.18 0.42 3.53
N THR A 73 -5.72 -0.83 3.53
CA THR A 73 -5.28 -1.52 2.31
C THR A 73 -6.41 -1.70 1.27
N PRO A 74 -7.61 -2.21 1.62
CA PRO A 74 -8.71 -2.36 0.67
C PRO A 74 -9.22 -1.01 0.16
N VAL A 75 -9.26 0.02 1.01
CA VAL A 75 -9.68 1.37 0.60
C VAL A 75 -8.73 1.95 -0.44
N GLY A 76 -7.41 1.86 -0.20
CA GLY A 76 -6.40 2.30 -1.15
C GLY A 76 -6.49 1.58 -2.50
N PHE A 77 -6.61 0.24 -2.45
CA PHE A 77 -6.72 -0.57 -3.67
C PHE A 77 -8.00 -0.30 -4.45
N LEU A 78 -9.15 -0.24 -3.80
CA LEU A 78 -10.41 0.07 -4.47
C LEU A 78 -10.39 1.47 -5.07
N ALA A 79 -9.84 2.46 -4.36
CA ALA A 79 -9.66 3.81 -4.90
C ALA A 79 -8.77 3.80 -6.15
N LEU A 80 -7.67 3.03 -6.12
CA LEU A 80 -6.75 2.88 -7.24
C LEU A 80 -7.41 2.21 -8.46
N VAL A 81 -8.14 1.12 -8.26
CA VAL A 81 -8.88 0.42 -9.34
C VAL A 81 -9.95 1.33 -9.94
N LEU A 82 -10.69 2.07 -9.11
CA LEU A 82 -11.70 3.02 -9.58
C LEU A 82 -11.07 4.20 -10.33
N ALA A 83 -9.92 4.70 -9.88
CA ALA A 83 -9.15 5.72 -10.59
C ALA A 83 -8.68 5.20 -11.96
N TRP A 84 -8.14 3.98 -11.99
CA TRP A 84 -7.70 3.31 -13.22
C TRP A 84 -8.83 3.18 -14.22
N TRP A 85 -10.00 2.70 -13.78
CA TRP A 85 -11.17 2.56 -14.64
C TRP A 85 -11.66 3.91 -15.19
N ARG A 86 -11.71 4.95 -14.35
CA ARG A 86 -12.16 6.30 -14.74
C ARG A 86 -11.15 7.09 -15.57
N SER A 87 -9.87 6.72 -15.53
CA SER A 87 -8.80 7.45 -16.22
C SER A 87 -8.88 7.43 -17.74
N ARG A 88 -9.70 6.53 -18.33
CA ARG A 88 -9.74 6.27 -19.78
C ARG A 88 -9.99 7.51 -20.63
N GLN A 89 -10.77 8.47 -20.14
CA GLN A 89 -11.16 9.67 -20.89
C GLN A 89 -10.47 10.96 -20.41
N THR A 90 -9.82 10.94 -19.25
CA THR A 90 -9.34 12.14 -18.57
C THR A 90 -7.82 12.23 -18.47
N LEU A 91 -7.10 11.10 -18.55
CA LEU A 91 -5.65 11.08 -18.43
C LEU A 91 -4.96 10.93 -19.79
N PRO A 92 -3.81 11.62 -20.00
CA PRO A 92 -2.90 11.33 -21.11
C PRO A 92 -2.46 9.87 -21.13
N ALA A 93 -2.12 9.35 -22.31
CA ALA A 93 -1.76 7.94 -22.50
C ALA A 93 -0.62 7.48 -21.57
N THR A 94 0.40 8.31 -21.37
CA THR A 94 1.54 8.04 -20.47
C THR A 94 1.11 7.92 -19.00
N ALA A 95 0.28 8.84 -18.52
CA ALA A 95 -0.26 8.82 -17.15
C ALA A 95 -1.15 7.60 -16.89
N ARG A 96 -1.92 7.17 -17.91
CA ARG A 96 -2.71 5.92 -17.85
C ARG A 96 -1.80 4.69 -17.76
N GLN A 97 -0.69 4.67 -18.51
CA GLN A 97 0.26 3.57 -18.45
C GLN A 97 0.91 3.45 -17.07
N TRP A 98 1.30 4.57 -16.47
CA TRP A 98 1.79 4.58 -15.08
C TRP A 98 0.72 4.12 -14.10
N LEU A 99 -0.52 4.56 -14.26
CA LEU A 99 -1.62 4.12 -13.39
C LEU A 99 -1.88 2.61 -13.51
N THR A 100 -1.71 2.03 -14.70
CA THR A 100 -1.75 0.57 -14.90
C THR A 100 -0.63 -0.11 -14.13
N TRP A 101 0.62 0.37 -14.23
CA TRP A 101 1.73 -0.20 -13.46
C TRP A 101 1.52 -0.09 -11.95
N ALA A 102 0.98 1.04 -11.47
CA ALA A 102 0.62 1.18 -10.07
C ALA A 102 -0.44 0.16 -9.64
N THR A 103 -1.47 -0.04 -10.47
CA THR A 103 -2.55 -0.99 -10.19
C THR A 103 -2.04 -2.43 -10.16
N LEU A 104 -1.16 -2.81 -11.11
CA LEU A 104 -0.55 -4.14 -11.14
C LEU A 104 0.39 -4.38 -9.96
N GLY A 105 1.18 -3.36 -9.58
CA GLY A 105 2.03 -3.41 -8.38
C GLY A 105 1.18 -3.67 -7.13
N SER A 106 0.10 -2.90 -6.96
CA SER A 106 -0.79 -3.04 -5.81
C SER A 106 -1.47 -4.40 -5.78
N LEU A 107 -1.91 -4.92 -6.93
CA LEU A 107 -2.47 -6.27 -7.03
C LEU A 107 -1.44 -7.32 -6.60
N GLY A 108 -0.18 -7.20 -7.04
CA GLY A 108 0.90 -8.08 -6.62
C GLY A 108 1.14 -8.05 -5.10
N ALA A 109 1.18 -6.84 -4.51
CA ALA A 109 1.30 -6.67 -3.07
C ALA A 109 0.12 -7.31 -2.29
N ILE A 110 -1.11 -7.16 -2.79
CA ILE A 110 -2.29 -7.77 -2.17
C ILE A 110 -2.23 -9.29 -2.23
N LEU A 111 -1.97 -9.87 -3.40
CA LEU A 111 -1.93 -11.33 -3.55
C LEU A 111 -0.86 -11.93 -2.63
N LEU A 112 0.30 -11.27 -2.55
CA LEU A 112 1.37 -11.68 -1.66
C LEU A 112 0.99 -11.51 -0.18
N THR A 113 0.27 -10.44 0.16
CA THR A 113 -0.25 -10.23 1.52
C THR A 113 -1.26 -11.30 1.91
N VAL A 114 -2.17 -11.69 1.02
CA VAL A 114 -3.11 -12.78 1.28
C VAL A 114 -2.35 -14.08 1.57
N TYR A 115 -1.33 -14.40 0.77
CA TYR A 115 -0.48 -15.57 1.03
C TYR A 115 0.24 -15.46 2.38
N VAL A 116 0.97 -14.37 2.63
CA VAL A 116 1.72 -14.16 3.87
C VAL A 116 0.81 -14.24 5.09
N VAL A 117 -0.36 -13.60 5.06
CA VAL A 117 -1.29 -13.62 6.18
C VAL A 117 -1.80 -15.03 6.43
N THR A 118 -2.32 -15.70 5.40
CA THR A 118 -3.00 -17.00 5.56
C THR A 118 -2.04 -18.15 5.82
N GLN A 119 -0.83 -18.12 5.24
CA GLN A 119 0.11 -19.24 5.30
C GLN A 119 1.20 -19.04 6.36
N ILE A 120 1.55 -17.79 6.69
CA ILE A 120 2.68 -17.48 7.57
C ILE A 120 2.20 -16.82 8.86
N ASN A 121 1.54 -15.65 8.79
CA ASN A 121 1.19 -14.89 10.00
C ASN A 121 0.29 -15.68 10.95
N LEU A 122 -0.69 -16.43 10.43
CA LEU A 122 -1.56 -17.27 11.26
C LEU A 122 -0.79 -18.33 12.05
N ARG A 123 0.35 -18.83 11.54
CA ARG A 123 1.19 -19.80 12.26
C ARG A 123 2.19 -19.09 13.16
N LEU A 124 2.88 -18.10 12.62
CA LEU A 124 3.94 -17.35 13.28
C LEU A 124 3.41 -16.57 14.48
N TYR A 125 2.32 -15.83 14.33
CA TYR A 125 1.77 -14.95 15.37
C TYR A 125 0.52 -15.50 16.06
N PHE A 126 -0.18 -16.49 15.51
CA PHE A 126 -1.43 -17.01 16.08
C PHE A 126 -1.47 -18.54 16.27
N GLY A 127 -0.34 -19.23 16.04
CA GLY A 127 -0.23 -20.67 16.29
C GLY A 127 -0.31 -21.04 17.78
N GLY A 128 -0.39 -22.33 18.08
CA GLY A 128 -0.51 -22.86 19.44
C GLY A 128 0.64 -22.51 20.41
N PRO A 129 0.49 -22.87 21.69
CA PRO A 129 1.53 -22.66 22.70
C PRO A 129 2.75 -23.55 22.44
N ASN A 130 3.94 -23.10 22.87
CA ASN A 130 5.23 -23.81 22.75
C ASN A 130 5.64 -24.15 21.30
N PRO A 131 5.80 -23.16 20.41
CA PRO A 131 6.21 -23.42 19.05
C PRO A 131 7.67 -23.91 19.00
N ASP A 132 7.98 -24.76 18.03
CA ASP A 132 9.36 -25.17 17.76
C ASP A 132 10.17 -23.96 17.28
N ASN A 133 11.33 -23.71 17.90
CA ASN A 133 12.22 -22.60 17.55
C ASN A 133 12.66 -22.65 16.08
N ALA A 134 12.89 -23.86 15.54
CA ALA A 134 13.29 -24.01 14.15
C ALA A 134 12.13 -23.63 13.20
N GLU A 135 10.89 -24.01 13.54
CA GLU A 135 9.69 -23.60 12.80
C GLU A 135 9.50 -22.08 12.83
N VAL A 136 9.59 -21.45 14.00
CA VAL A 136 9.43 -19.99 14.14
C VAL A 136 10.48 -19.25 13.32
N LEU A 137 11.75 -19.69 13.38
CA LEU A 137 12.82 -19.08 12.62
C LEU A 137 12.62 -19.23 11.10
N ASN A 138 12.18 -20.40 10.64
CA ASN A 138 11.91 -20.63 9.23
C ASN A 138 10.76 -19.73 8.73
N LEU A 139 9.66 -19.68 9.48
CA LEU A 139 8.52 -18.80 9.17
C LEU A 139 8.93 -17.32 9.19
N ALA A 140 9.76 -16.90 10.15
CA ALA A 140 10.27 -15.52 10.21
C ALA A 140 11.14 -15.18 8.99
N ASN A 141 12.03 -16.09 8.58
CA ASN A 141 12.85 -15.88 7.38
C ASN A 141 12.01 -15.81 6.11
N GLU A 142 11.04 -16.71 5.94
CA GLU A 142 10.11 -16.67 4.81
C GLU A 142 9.31 -15.36 4.81
N TRP A 143 8.79 -14.95 5.98
CA TRP A 143 8.09 -13.70 6.16
C TRP A 143 8.93 -12.49 5.72
N ILE A 144 10.20 -12.44 6.12
CA ILE A 144 11.13 -11.34 5.77
C ILE A 144 11.30 -11.23 4.26
N VAL A 145 11.60 -12.34 3.59
CA VAL A 145 11.82 -12.36 2.14
C VAL A 145 10.56 -11.89 1.40
N LEU A 146 9.40 -12.41 1.79
CA LEU A 146 8.14 -12.02 1.16
C LEU A 146 7.73 -10.59 1.53
N ASN A 147 8.09 -10.09 2.71
CA ASN A 147 7.87 -8.68 3.06
C ASN A 147 8.72 -7.74 2.20
N LEU A 148 9.98 -8.08 1.92
CA LEU A 148 10.81 -7.31 0.98
C LEU A 148 10.20 -7.29 -0.43
N ALA A 149 9.63 -8.40 -0.90
CA ALA A 149 8.90 -8.44 -2.16
C ALA A 149 7.62 -7.58 -2.11
N ARG A 150 6.86 -7.58 -1.00
CA ARG A 150 5.71 -6.68 -0.80
C ARG A 150 6.13 -5.21 -0.86
N ILE A 151 7.23 -4.84 -0.21
CA ILE A 151 7.81 -3.50 -0.25
C ILE A 151 8.16 -3.11 -1.69
N ALA A 152 8.78 -4.00 -2.46
CA ALA A 152 9.10 -3.72 -3.86
C ALA A 152 7.85 -3.42 -4.71
N PHE A 153 6.78 -4.22 -4.55
CA PHE A 153 5.50 -3.97 -5.20
C PHE A 153 4.85 -2.65 -4.77
N GLU A 154 4.89 -2.31 -3.48
CA GLU A 154 4.36 -1.04 -2.97
C GLU A 154 5.21 0.17 -3.42
N VAL A 155 6.53 0.04 -3.53
CA VAL A 155 7.39 1.09 -4.11
C VAL A 155 7.00 1.35 -5.56
N VAL A 156 6.83 0.30 -6.38
CA VAL A 156 6.33 0.42 -7.75
C VAL A 156 4.98 1.13 -7.76
N THR A 157 4.07 0.72 -6.89
CA THR A 157 2.73 1.31 -6.75
C THR A 157 2.79 2.80 -6.46
N VAL A 158 3.48 3.20 -5.39
CA VAL A 158 3.56 4.58 -4.94
C VAL A 158 4.28 5.46 -5.96
N VAL A 159 5.41 5.00 -6.53
CA VAL A 159 6.17 5.78 -7.52
C VAL A 159 5.34 6.07 -8.76
N TYR A 160 4.71 5.06 -9.35
CA TYR A 160 3.92 5.27 -10.56
C TYR A 160 2.61 6.02 -10.28
N LEU A 161 1.97 5.77 -9.13
CA LEU A 161 0.79 6.52 -8.70
C LEU A 161 1.10 8.01 -8.49
N PHE A 162 2.25 8.32 -7.87
CA PHE A 162 2.70 9.69 -7.68
C PHE A 162 3.02 10.38 -9.02
N ARG A 163 3.68 9.68 -9.95
CA ARG A 163 3.91 10.19 -11.32
C ARG A 163 2.61 10.46 -12.07
N THR A 164 1.61 9.57 -11.94
CA THR A 164 0.27 9.77 -12.49
C THR A 164 -0.37 11.01 -11.88
N TYR A 165 -0.31 11.17 -10.56
CA TYR A 165 -0.88 12.32 -9.85
C TYR A 165 -0.24 13.64 -10.29
N LEU A 166 1.09 13.72 -10.37
CA LEU A 166 1.80 14.91 -10.83
C LEU A 166 1.42 15.28 -12.27
N THR A 167 1.30 14.30 -13.15
CA THR A 167 0.92 14.56 -14.56
C THR A 167 -0.51 15.04 -14.67
N PHE A 168 -1.42 14.42 -13.93
CA PHE A 168 -2.81 14.87 -13.85
C PHE A 168 -2.89 16.31 -13.32
N TYR A 169 -2.17 16.62 -12.25
CA TYR A 169 -2.13 17.95 -11.66
C TYR A 169 -1.56 19.01 -12.62
N SER A 170 -0.40 18.75 -13.23
CA SER A 170 0.22 19.65 -14.20
C SER A 170 -0.67 19.87 -15.43
N SER A 171 -1.36 18.83 -15.91
CA SER A 171 -2.29 18.94 -17.04
C SER A 171 -3.47 19.88 -16.75
N ARG A 172 -3.86 20.05 -15.47
CA ARG A 172 -4.93 20.96 -15.07
C ARG A 172 -4.48 22.40 -14.94
N ILE A 173 -3.20 22.64 -14.63
CA ILE A 173 -2.64 23.99 -14.56
C ILE A 173 -2.37 24.54 -15.96
N ASN A 174 -1.92 23.69 -16.88
CA ASN A 174 -1.44 24.12 -18.20
C ASN A 174 -2.54 24.16 -19.28
N GLN A 175 -3.83 24.02 -18.96
CA GLN A 175 -4.87 24.18 -19.98
C GLN A 175 -4.96 25.65 -20.41
N PRO A 176 -4.73 25.98 -21.70
CA PRO A 176 -4.80 27.35 -22.16
C PRO A 176 -6.22 27.89 -22.02
N HIS A 177 -6.32 29.13 -21.53
CA HIS A 177 -7.56 29.90 -21.50
C HIS A 177 -8.05 30.12 -22.95
N HIS A 178 -8.90 29.23 -23.44
CA HIS A 178 -9.70 29.53 -24.63
C HIS A 178 -10.81 30.49 -24.19
N ALA A 179 -10.50 31.78 -24.34
CA ALA A 179 -11.45 32.89 -24.31
C ALA A 179 -12.40 32.84 -25.50
#